data_AF-A0A1U7MX03-F1
#
_entry.id   AF-A0A1U7MX03-F1
#
_cell.length_a   1.000
_cell.length_b   1.000
_cell.length_c   1.000
_cell.angle_alpha   90.00
_cell.angle_beta   90.00
_cell.angle_gamma   90.00
#
_symmetry.space_group_name_H-M   'P 1'
#
loop_
_entity.id
_entity.type
_entity.pdbx_description
1 polymer ?
#
loop_
_entity_poly.entity_id
_entity_poly.type
_entity_poly.pdbx_seq_one_letter_code
_entity_poly.pdbx_strand_id
1 'polypeptide(L)'
;MILDGTPDYFDLSLIETFIAVSGVNDLEEGCYYYAPNAQELRQIRFKNFRQELHFLCLGQDLGRDARAVVFHTADLQKAVARLGDRAYRYLHMDAGHLGQRLNLAAIYLGLGVSGIGGFFDDQVNEVLGIPVDEAVVYITTLGRPRTRL
;
A
#
# COMPACT_ATOMS: atom_id res chain seq x y z
N MET A 1 -27.55 7.27 -7.63
CA MET A 1 -26.19 7.68 -8.02
C MET A 1 -25.53 6.46 -8.63
N ILE A 2 -25.25 6.47 -9.93
CA ILE A 2 -24.56 5.36 -10.60
C ILE A 2 -23.07 5.55 -10.27
N LEU A 3 -22.50 4.62 -9.50
CA LEU A 3 -21.06 4.58 -9.29
C LEU A 3 -20.42 3.98 -10.55
N ASP A 4 -19.42 4.66 -11.10
CA ASP A 4 -18.61 4.13 -12.18
C ASP A 4 -17.81 2.91 -11.68
N GLY A 5 -18.03 1.76 -12.33
CA GLY A 5 -17.34 0.51 -11.99
C GLY A 5 -15.89 0.48 -12.46
N THR A 6 -15.51 1.36 -13.38
CA THR A 6 -14.19 1.40 -14.02
C THR A 6 -13.73 2.84 -14.23
N PRO A 7 -13.50 3.61 -13.16
CA PRO A 7 -13.06 5.00 -13.29
C PRO A 7 -11.70 5.08 -13.97
N ASP A 8 -11.46 6.18 -14.67
CA ASP A 8 -10.20 6.42 -15.36
C ASP A 8 -9.03 6.62 -14.38
N TYR A 9 -7.89 6.08 -14.78
CA TYR A 9 -6.56 6.25 -14.19
C TYR A 9 -5.57 6.61 -15.30
N PHE A 10 -4.36 7.05 -14.96
CA PHE A 10 -3.34 7.27 -15.99
C PHE A 10 -2.86 5.93 -16.56
N ASP A 11 -2.35 5.02 -15.72
CA ASP A 11 -1.96 3.67 -16.12
C ASP A 11 -1.75 2.73 -14.91
N LEU A 12 -2.81 2.06 -14.47
CA LEU A 12 -2.73 1.11 -13.35
C LEU A 12 -1.85 -0.11 -13.64
N SER A 13 -1.50 -0.40 -14.90
CA SER A 13 -0.60 -1.52 -15.22
C SER A 13 0.86 -1.26 -14.83
N LEU A 14 1.16 -0.05 -14.36
CA LEU A 14 2.46 0.34 -13.83
C LEU A 14 2.49 0.40 -12.29
N ILE A 15 1.37 0.14 -11.61
CA ILE A 15 1.31 0.11 -10.15
C ILE A 15 1.09 -1.33 -9.67
N GLU A 16 2.01 -1.81 -8.85
CA GLU A 16 1.86 -3.04 -8.10
C GLU A 16 1.41 -2.74 -6.66
N THR A 17 0.82 -3.73 -5.98
CA THR A 17 0.31 -3.56 -4.61
C THR A 17 0.82 -4.68 -3.70
N PHE A 18 1.46 -4.27 -2.61
CA PHE A 18 1.91 -5.16 -1.54
C PHE A 18 1.20 -4.80 -0.23
N ILE A 19 0.99 -5.79 0.63
CA ILE A 19 0.26 -5.62 1.88
C ILE A 19 1.03 -6.30 3.00
N ALA A 20 1.48 -5.52 3.99
CA ALA A 20 1.97 -6.06 5.26
C ALA A 20 0.79 -6.26 6.21
N VAL A 21 0.59 -7.49 6.68
CA VAL A 21 -0.52 -7.92 7.53
C VAL A 21 0.01 -8.25 8.92
N SER A 22 -0.60 -7.66 9.95
CA SER A 22 -0.16 -7.77 11.35
C SER A 22 -1.30 -8.11 12.32
N GLY A 23 -2.50 -8.44 11.83
CA GLY A 23 -3.65 -8.76 12.69
C GLY A 23 -4.98 -8.65 12.00
N VAL A 24 -5.10 -9.31 10.84
CA VAL A 24 -6.36 -9.53 10.13
C VAL A 24 -6.82 -10.96 10.48
N ASN A 25 -8.10 -11.12 10.83
CA ASN A 25 -8.64 -12.43 11.17
C ASN A 25 -8.55 -13.37 9.97
N ASP A 26 -8.26 -14.65 10.22
CA ASP A 26 -8.17 -15.71 9.22
C ASP A 26 -7.10 -15.47 8.12
N LEU A 27 -6.12 -14.60 8.38
CA LEU A 27 -4.99 -14.34 7.49
C LEU A 27 -3.69 -14.29 8.30
N GLU A 28 -2.69 -15.06 7.86
CA GLU A 28 -1.40 -15.13 8.56
C GLU A 28 -0.65 -13.79 8.50
N GLU A 29 0.11 -13.50 9.53
CA GLU A 29 0.96 -12.32 9.56
C GLU A 29 2.12 -12.45 8.57
N GLY A 30 2.36 -11.41 7.79
CA GLY A 30 3.32 -11.48 6.71
C GLY A 30 3.24 -10.33 5.73
N CYS A 31 4.00 -10.44 4.65
CA CYS A 31 3.86 -9.57 3.51
C CYS A 31 3.26 -10.37 2.35
N TYR A 32 2.34 -9.75 1.64
CA TYR A 32 1.61 -10.34 0.53
C TYR A 32 1.71 -9.45 -0.70
N TYR A 33 1.85 -10.07 -1.86
CA TYR A 33 1.52 -9.43 -3.13
C TYR A 33 0.02 -9.57 -3.38
N TYR A 34 -0.65 -8.46 -3.72
CA TYR A 34 -2.04 -8.49 -4.17
C TYR A 34 -2.09 -8.55 -5.70
N ALA A 35 -2.62 -9.66 -6.23
CA ALA A 35 -2.80 -9.86 -7.66
C ALA A 35 -4.24 -9.45 -8.06
N PRO A 36 -4.50 -8.20 -8.51
CA PRO A 36 -5.86 -7.67 -8.66
C PRO A 36 -6.71 -8.44 -9.68
N ASN A 37 -6.10 -8.89 -10.78
CA ASN A 37 -6.80 -9.63 -11.83
C ASN A 37 -7.25 -11.03 -11.38
N ALA A 38 -6.44 -11.69 -10.54
CA ALA A 38 -6.77 -12.99 -9.96
C ALA A 38 -7.59 -12.87 -8.66
N GLN A 39 -7.63 -11.67 -8.07
CA GLN A 39 -8.20 -11.40 -6.74
C GLN A 39 -7.58 -12.28 -5.64
N GLU A 40 -6.26 -12.43 -5.69
CA GLU A 40 -5.49 -13.28 -4.79
C GLU A 40 -4.51 -12.48 -3.94
N LEU A 41 -4.29 -12.93 -2.71
CA LEU A 41 -3.15 -12.54 -1.89
C LEU A 41 -2.12 -13.67 -1.92
N ARG A 42 -0.91 -13.36 -2.39
CA ARG A 42 0.20 -14.31 -2.48
C ARG A 42 1.23 -13.95 -1.42
N GLN A 43 1.36 -14.78 -0.40
CA GLN A 43 2.28 -14.52 0.70
C GLN A 43 3.73 -14.64 0.22
N ILE A 44 4.52 -13.59 0.44
CA ILE A 44 5.93 -13.53 0.05
C ILE A 44 6.88 -13.52 1.27
N ARG A 45 6.35 -13.23 2.46
CA ARG A 45 7.07 -13.32 3.75
C ARG A 45 6.14 -13.76 4.87
N PHE A 46 6.66 -14.59 5.77
CA PHE A 46 5.99 -15.07 6.99
C PHE A 46 6.65 -14.42 8.19
N LYS A 47 6.07 -13.33 8.69
CA LYS A 47 6.65 -12.53 9.78
C LYS A 47 5.66 -11.48 10.29
N ASN A 48 5.69 -11.22 11.59
CA ASN A 48 5.09 -10.02 12.17
C ASN A 48 6.00 -8.80 11.92
N PHE A 49 5.50 -7.79 11.20
CA PHE A 49 6.28 -6.62 10.80
C PHE A 49 6.03 -5.36 11.64
N ARG A 50 5.36 -5.44 12.80
CA ARG A 50 4.91 -4.23 13.52
C ARG A 50 6.04 -3.28 13.89
N GLN A 51 7.17 -3.79 14.38
CA GLN A 51 8.31 -2.95 14.78
C GLN A 51 9.03 -2.38 13.57
N GLU A 52 9.15 -3.15 12.50
CA GLU A 52 9.74 -2.68 11.26
C GLU A 52 8.84 -1.65 10.59
N LEU A 53 7.53 -1.85 10.53
CA LEU A 53 6.58 -0.87 9.99
C LEU A 53 6.58 0.43 10.78
N HIS A 54 6.77 0.38 12.10
CA HIS A 54 7.00 1.57 12.92
C HIS A 54 8.24 2.33 12.43
N PHE A 55 9.38 1.65 12.29
CA PHE A 55 10.62 2.25 11.81
C PHE A 55 10.48 2.78 10.37
N LEU A 56 10.01 1.95 9.43
CA LEU A 56 9.84 2.27 8.02
C LEU A 56 8.94 3.47 7.81
N CYS A 57 7.90 3.65 8.64
CA CYS A 57 7.02 4.81 8.61
C CYS A 57 7.56 6.01 9.43
N LEU A 58 8.89 6.14 9.55
CA LEU A 58 9.56 7.23 10.27
C LEU A 58 9.19 7.34 11.77
N GLY A 59 8.97 6.20 12.43
CA GLY A 59 8.60 6.15 13.85
C GLY A 59 7.14 6.52 14.13
N GLN A 60 6.26 6.46 13.12
CA GLN A 60 4.84 6.72 13.32
C GLN A 60 4.12 5.49 13.88
N ASP A 61 3.43 5.67 15.01
CA ASP A 61 2.57 4.65 15.63
C ASP A 61 1.52 4.08 14.66
N LEU A 62 1.09 4.86 13.66
CA LEU A 62 0.18 4.41 12.60
C LEU A 62 0.70 3.16 11.88
N GLY A 63 1.99 3.11 11.55
CA GLY A 63 2.62 1.94 10.93
C GLY A 63 2.66 0.74 11.88
N ARG A 64 2.98 0.98 13.16
CA ARG A 64 3.06 -0.07 14.20
C ARG A 64 1.71 -0.71 14.49
N ASP A 65 0.69 0.13 14.67
CA ASP A 65 -0.60 -0.25 15.25
C ASP A 65 -1.62 -0.66 14.18
N ALA A 66 -1.32 -0.40 12.90
CA ALA A 66 -2.09 -0.90 11.78
C ALA A 66 -2.32 -2.42 11.86
N ARG A 67 -3.46 -2.85 11.32
CA ARG A 67 -3.77 -4.26 11.08
C ARG A 67 -3.32 -4.71 9.71
N ALA A 68 -3.35 -3.80 8.74
CA ALA A 68 -2.74 -3.95 7.43
C ALA A 68 -2.11 -2.62 6.98
N VAL A 69 -1.00 -2.70 6.25
CA VAL A 69 -0.34 -1.55 5.61
C VAL A 69 -0.19 -1.87 4.14
N VAL A 70 -0.83 -1.06 3.29
CA VAL A 70 -0.84 -1.20 1.84
C VAL A 70 0.26 -0.33 1.25
N PHE A 71 1.07 -0.91 0.38
CA PHE A 71 2.15 -0.26 -0.35
C PHE A 71 1.79 -0.28 -1.83
N HIS A 72 1.74 0.89 -2.46
CA HIS A 72 1.70 1.01 -3.91
C HIS A 72 3.12 1.23 -4.40
N THR A 73 3.56 0.39 -5.34
CA THR A 73 4.93 0.41 -5.87
C THR A 73 4.91 0.50 -7.39
N ALA A 74 6.05 0.84 -7.98
CA ALA A 74 6.22 0.81 -9.42
C ALA A 74 7.69 0.55 -9.82
N ASP A 75 7.89 -0.23 -10.87
CA ASP A 75 9.15 -0.21 -11.63
C ASP A 75 9.29 1.12 -12.39
N LEU A 76 10.12 2.01 -11.83
CA LEU A 76 10.34 3.35 -12.38
C LEU A 76 11.01 3.31 -13.77
N GLN A 77 11.90 2.35 -14.02
CA GLN A 77 12.57 2.25 -15.32
C GLN A 77 11.57 1.89 -16.41
N LYS A 78 10.72 0.90 -16.14
CA LYS A 78 9.62 0.49 -17.03
C LYS A 78 8.63 1.63 -17.24
N ALA A 79 8.26 2.33 -16.17
CA ALA A 79 7.33 3.46 -16.25
C ALA A 79 7.89 4.62 -17.09
N VAL A 80 9.17 4.98 -16.88
CA VAL A 80 9.85 6.02 -17.65
C VAL A 80 10.05 5.60 -19.12
N ALA A 81 10.39 4.34 -19.38
CA ALA A 81 10.49 3.82 -20.74
C ALA A 81 9.17 3.94 -21.52
N ARG A 82 8.02 3.84 -20.83
CA ARG A 82 6.69 3.93 -21.44
C ARG A 82 6.14 5.35 -21.56
N LEU A 83 6.28 6.17 -20.51
CA LEU A 83 5.59 7.47 -20.38
C LEU A 83 6.57 8.66 -20.24
N GLY A 84 7.87 8.42 -20.37
CA GLY A 84 8.93 9.39 -20.11
C GLY A 84 9.03 9.78 -18.64
N ASP A 85 9.85 10.78 -18.31
CA ASP A 85 10.05 11.25 -16.92
C ASP A 85 8.74 11.72 -16.26
N ARG A 86 7.74 12.07 -17.08
CA ARG A 86 6.41 12.46 -16.59
C ARG A 86 5.68 11.31 -15.91
N ALA A 87 6.07 10.05 -16.15
CA ALA A 87 5.56 8.86 -15.47
C ALA A 87 5.50 9.06 -13.96
N TYR A 88 6.51 9.68 -13.36
CA TYR A 88 6.58 9.92 -11.91
C TYR A 88 5.33 10.65 -11.37
N ARG A 89 4.81 11.63 -12.11
CA ARG A 89 3.60 12.36 -11.72
C ARG A 89 2.36 11.47 -11.79
N TYR A 90 2.27 10.66 -12.84
CA TYR A 90 1.13 9.77 -13.07
C TYR A 90 1.05 8.68 -12.01
N LEU A 91 2.19 8.06 -11.67
CA LEU A 91 2.28 7.06 -10.61
C LEU A 91 1.78 7.61 -9.27
N HIS A 92 2.20 8.81 -8.87
CA HIS A 92 1.76 9.42 -7.61
C HIS A 92 0.26 9.76 -7.62
N MET A 93 -0.27 10.26 -8.75
CA MET A 93 -1.69 10.57 -8.85
C MET A 93 -2.55 9.31 -8.82
N ASP A 94 -2.14 8.24 -9.51
CA ASP A 94 -2.86 6.96 -9.48
C ASP A 94 -2.79 6.28 -8.10
N ALA A 95 -1.61 6.29 -7.46
CA ALA A 95 -1.45 5.78 -6.09
C ALA A 95 -2.31 6.56 -5.09
N GLY A 96 -2.41 7.90 -5.24
CA GLY A 96 -3.30 8.73 -4.44
C GLY A 96 -4.79 8.45 -4.72
N HIS A 97 -5.16 8.21 -5.99
CA HIS A 97 -6.53 7.85 -6.36
C HIS A 97 -6.93 6.50 -5.73
N LEU A 98 -6.07 5.47 -5.82
CA LEU A 98 -6.25 4.20 -5.12
C LEU A 98 -6.35 4.39 -3.59
N GLY A 99 -5.44 5.17 -3.03
CA GLY A 99 -5.43 5.54 -1.61
C GLY A 99 -6.73 6.19 -1.16
N GLN A 100 -7.31 7.10 -1.94
CA GLN A 100 -8.56 7.76 -1.59
C GLN A 100 -9.75 6.79 -1.58
N ARG A 101 -9.77 5.82 -2.51
CA ARG A 101 -10.78 4.76 -2.51
C ARG A 101 -10.65 3.89 -1.26
N LEU A 102 -9.44 3.53 -0.86
CA LEU A 102 -9.17 2.82 0.40
C LEU A 102 -9.64 3.64 1.60
N ASN A 103 -9.38 4.94 1.62
CA ASN A 103 -9.82 5.84 2.69
C ASN A 103 -11.36 5.83 2.82
N LEU A 104 -12.07 6.07 1.72
CA LEU A 104 -13.53 6.11 1.74
C LEU A 104 -14.15 4.77 2.11
N ALA A 105 -13.61 3.66 1.61
CA ALA A 105 -14.07 2.31 1.96
C ALA A 105 -13.84 2.02 3.45
N ALA A 106 -12.67 2.34 4.00
CA ALA A 106 -12.36 2.15 5.40
C ALA A 106 -13.29 2.96 6.31
N ILE A 107 -13.52 4.24 5.99
CA ILE A 107 -14.45 5.10 6.74
C ILE A 107 -15.88 4.55 6.69
N TYR A 108 -16.34 4.13 5.51
CA TYR A 108 -17.66 3.51 5.36
C TYR A 108 -17.83 2.26 6.23
N LEU A 109 -16.77 1.47 6.37
CA LEU A 109 -16.73 0.26 7.20
C LEU A 109 -16.45 0.52 8.70
N GLY A 110 -16.34 1.78 9.13
CA GLY A 110 -16.03 2.14 10.51
C GLY A 110 -14.61 1.74 10.95
N LEU A 111 -13.68 1.70 10.00
CA LEU A 111 -12.26 1.42 10.21
C LEU A 111 -11.44 2.71 10.28
N GLY A 112 -10.24 2.60 10.84
CA GLY A 112 -9.24 3.66 10.83
C GLY A 112 -8.38 3.55 9.58
N VAL A 113 -8.03 4.68 8.99
CA VAL A 113 -7.22 4.76 7.79
C VAL A 113 -6.38 6.03 7.80
N SER A 114 -5.15 5.94 7.30
CA SER A 114 -4.30 7.12 7.09
C SER A 114 -3.24 6.83 6.04
N GLY A 115 -3.05 7.79 5.13
CA GLY A 115 -1.92 7.78 4.21
C GLY A 115 -0.62 8.15 4.89
N ILE A 116 0.49 7.55 4.46
CA ILE A 116 1.84 7.89 4.91
C ILE A 116 2.67 8.27 3.67
N GLY A 117 3.10 9.53 3.62
CA GLY A 117 3.90 10.08 2.52
C GLY A 117 5.40 10.12 2.78
N GLY A 118 5.85 9.81 4.00
CA GLY A 118 7.25 9.75 4.37
C GLY A 118 7.59 8.39 4.93
N PHE A 119 8.61 7.75 4.38
CA PHE A 119 9.08 6.43 4.76
C PHE A 119 10.57 6.27 4.42
N PHE A 120 11.19 5.16 4.85
CA PHE A 120 12.56 4.80 4.49
C PHE A 120 12.56 3.92 3.24
N ASP A 121 12.55 4.53 2.06
CA ASP A 121 12.30 3.91 0.75
C ASP A 121 13.05 2.60 0.53
N ASP A 122 14.38 2.64 0.51
CA ASP A 122 15.22 1.46 0.21
C ASP A 122 15.03 0.32 1.23
N GLN A 123 14.77 0.67 2.49
CA GLN A 123 14.60 -0.29 3.57
C GLN A 123 13.26 -1.02 3.50
N VAL A 124 12.23 -0.45 2.86
CA VAL A 124 10.93 -1.11 2.72
C VAL A 124 11.09 -2.41 1.93
N ASN A 125 11.80 -2.37 0.80
CA ASN A 125 11.99 -3.52 -0.08
C ASN A 125 12.73 -4.66 0.64
N GLU A 126 13.82 -4.34 1.33
CA GLU A 126 14.62 -5.31 2.08
C GLU A 126 13.78 -6.03 3.14
N VAL A 127 13.06 -5.25 3.96
CA VAL A 127 12.29 -5.79 5.08
C VAL A 127 11.11 -6.64 4.59
N LEU A 128 10.33 -6.13 3.63
CA LEU A 128 9.07 -6.75 3.21
C LEU A 128 9.26 -7.80 2.11
N GLY A 129 10.44 -7.87 1.50
CA GLY A 129 10.71 -8.77 0.38
C GLY A 129 10.09 -8.34 -0.94
N ILE A 130 9.77 -7.05 -1.07
CA ILE A 130 9.32 -6.46 -2.33
C ILE A 130 10.52 -6.48 -3.31
N PRO A 131 10.32 -6.82 -4.60
CA PRO A 131 11.39 -6.80 -5.60
C PRO A 131 12.17 -5.48 -5.59
N VAL A 132 13.48 -5.53 -5.82
CA VAL A 132 14.34 -4.34 -5.74
C VAL A 132 14.04 -3.29 -6.81
N ASP A 133 13.49 -3.73 -7.95
CA ASP A 133 13.13 -2.83 -9.05
C ASP A 133 11.83 -2.05 -8.77
N GLU A 134 11.06 -2.46 -7.77
CA GLU A 134 9.80 -1.82 -7.38
C GLU A 134 10.04 -0.69 -6.36
N ALA A 135 9.97 0.56 -6.80
CA ALA A 135 10.05 1.70 -5.89
C ALA A 135 8.70 1.91 -5.18
N VAL A 136 8.70 2.11 -3.87
CA VAL A 136 7.50 2.46 -3.11
C VAL A 136 7.09 3.89 -3.43
N VAL A 137 5.84 4.07 -3.87
CA VAL A 137 5.28 5.39 -4.26
C VAL A 137 4.38 5.95 -3.16
N TYR A 138 3.62 5.09 -2.47
CA TYR A 138 2.68 5.53 -1.44
C TYR A 138 2.31 4.42 -0.46
N ILE A 139 2.05 4.80 0.80
CA ILE A 139 1.63 3.90 1.86
C ILE A 139 0.24 4.30 2.36
N THR A 140 -0.65 3.32 2.56
CA THR A 140 -1.93 3.49 3.26
C THR A 140 -2.04 2.51 4.42
N THR A 141 -2.18 3.03 5.63
CA THR A 141 -2.41 2.23 6.85
C THR A 141 -3.90 1.99 7.06
N LEU A 142 -4.24 0.79 7.53
CA LEU A 142 -5.61 0.37 7.85
C LEU A 142 -5.65 -0.29 9.23
N GLY A 143 -6.65 0.06 10.04
CA GLY A 143 -6.78 -0.47 11.40
C GLY A 143 -8.12 -0.18 12.04
N ARG A 144 -8.16 -0.19 13.38
CA ARG A 144 -9.31 0.25 14.16
C ARG A 144 -8.97 1.62 14.77
N PRO A 145 -9.87 2.62 14.69
CA PRO A 145 -9.65 3.89 15.34
C PRO A 145 -9.48 3.66 16.85
N ARG A 146 -8.57 4.41 17.48
CA ARG A 146 -8.39 4.33 18.93
C ARG A 146 -9.64 4.93 19.59
N THR A 147 -10.38 4.11 20.34
CA THR A 147 -11.52 4.60 21.12
C THR A 147 -10.97 5.58 22.17
N ARG A 148 -11.44 6.83 22.16
CA ARG A 148 -11.26 7.72 23.32
C ARG A 148 -12.24 7.23 24.38
N LEU A 149 -11.72 6.70 25.47
CA LEU A 149 -12.47 6.52 26.72
C LEU A 149 -12.83 7.90 27.30
#